data_AF-A0A8K0DI77-F1
#
_entry.id   AF-A0A8K0DI77-F1
#
_cell.length_a   1.000
_cell.length_b   1.000
_cell.length_c   1.000
_cell.angle_alpha   90.00
_cell.angle_beta   90.00
_cell.angle_gamma   90.00
#
_symmetry.space_group_name_H-M   'P 1'
#
loop_
_entity.id
_entity.type
_entity.pdbx_description
1 polymer ?
#
loop_
_entity_poly.entity_id
_entity_poly.type
_entity_poly.pdbx_seq_one_letter_code
_entity_poly.pdbx_strand_id
1 'polypeptide(L)'
;MKLYIVILFLVAYESFAHDVTISEIRNGWRRAIAPFEDECIHETGVKAELIDDFYTYGKMSDDPCWRCFLQCVNVKLQVSTSTGEVNVKQVSETFDYVDLSIVEKCNKISELDPCKKTHLFVKVFKKQARLERIGPYPSLSNTGFKLDVERKNLDLIYLSVFINLGSPLRTSKAEHLLSCIDYMRMLTFRAKMINTLV
;
A
#
# COMPACT_ATOMS: atom_id res chain seq x y z
N MET A 1 4.45 35.36 8.25
CA MET A 1 3.17 34.82 7.74
C MET A 1 3.34 33.82 6.58
N LYS A 2 4.16 34.11 5.55
CA LYS A 2 4.32 33.20 4.38
C LYS A 2 4.92 31.81 4.68
N LEU A 3 5.81 31.69 5.67
CA LEU A 3 6.44 30.41 6.04
C LEU A 3 5.46 29.42 6.68
N TYR A 4 4.51 29.90 7.50
CA TYR A 4 3.52 29.05 8.18
C TYR A 4 2.55 28.39 7.19
N ILE A 5 2.17 29.12 6.13
CA ILE A 5 1.31 28.58 5.06
C ILE A 5 2.01 27.42 4.35
N VAL A 6 3.31 27.54 4.02
CA VAL A 6 4.07 26.46 3.37
C VAL A 6 4.15 25.23 4.28
N ILE A 7 4.39 25.42 5.58
CA ILE A 7 4.43 24.32 6.55
C ILE A 7 3.07 23.61 6.63
N LEU A 8 1.96 24.35 6.66
CA LEU A 8 0.61 23.77 6.66
C LEU A 8 0.34 22.95 5.38
N PHE A 9 0.77 23.44 4.22
CA PHE A 9 0.64 22.69 2.96
C PHE A 9 1.49 21.41 2.95
N LEU A 10 2.72 21.44 3.49
CA LEU A 10 3.56 20.25 3.58
C LEU A 10 2.95 19.18 4.51
N VAL A 11 2.44 19.57 5.67
CA VAL A 11 1.79 18.63 6.62
C VAL A 11 0.49 18.07 6.04
N ALA A 12 -0.31 18.89 5.35
CA ALA A 12 -1.54 18.44 4.70
C ALA A 12 -1.25 17.46 3.53
N TYR A 13 -0.18 17.69 2.78
CA TYR A 13 0.22 16.83 1.68
C TYR A 13 0.62 15.42 2.15
N GLU A 14 1.38 15.30 3.23
CA GLU A 14 1.77 14.01 3.80
C GLU A 14 0.57 13.19 4.28
N SER A 15 -0.45 13.87 4.83
CA SER A 15 -1.68 13.21 5.28
C SER A 15 -2.49 12.66 4.09
N PHE A 16 -2.58 13.43 3.00
CA PHE A 16 -3.34 13.02 1.82
C PHE A 16 -2.71 11.86 1.05
N ALA A 17 -1.37 11.81 0.98
CA ALA A 17 -0.66 10.75 0.29
C ALA A 17 -0.86 9.37 0.96
N HIS A 18 -1.16 9.32 2.26
CA HIS A 18 -1.31 8.06 3.00
C HIS A 18 -2.67 7.37 2.73
N ASP A 19 -3.76 8.14 2.56
CA ASP A 19 -5.11 7.57 2.42
C ASP A 19 -5.35 6.89 1.07
N VAL A 20 -4.76 7.42 -0.01
CA VAL A 20 -4.88 6.86 -1.36
C VAL A 20 -4.40 5.39 -1.38
N THR A 21 -3.32 5.12 -0.66
CA THR A 21 -2.64 3.82 -0.72
C THR A 21 -3.39 2.67 -0.06
N ILE A 22 -4.06 2.93 1.07
CA ILE A 22 -4.82 1.90 1.79
C ILE A 22 -6.05 1.49 0.96
N SER A 23 -6.65 2.45 0.25
CA SER A 23 -7.81 2.19 -0.60
C SER A 23 -7.45 1.30 -1.80
N GLU A 24 -6.26 1.45 -2.38
CA GLU A 24 -5.79 0.64 -3.51
C GLU A 24 -5.56 -0.83 -3.13
N ILE A 25 -4.88 -1.09 -2.01
CA ILE A 25 -4.63 -2.46 -1.50
C ILE A 25 -5.95 -3.19 -1.27
N ARG A 26 -6.88 -2.51 -0.63
CA ARG A 26 -8.22 -3.01 -0.33
C ARG A 26 -9.04 -3.27 -1.60
N ASN A 27 -8.99 -2.36 -2.56
CA ASN A 27 -9.66 -2.54 -3.86
C ASN A 27 -9.01 -3.65 -4.68
N GLY A 28 -7.69 -3.84 -4.57
CA GLY A 28 -6.97 -4.99 -5.12
C GLY A 28 -7.50 -6.31 -4.57
N TRP A 29 -7.57 -6.41 -3.23
CA TRP A 29 -8.11 -7.60 -2.57
C TRP A 29 -9.58 -7.86 -2.94
N ARG A 30 -10.44 -6.82 -2.92
CA ARG A 30 -11.85 -6.93 -3.35
C ARG A 30 -11.98 -7.46 -4.78
N ARG A 31 -11.18 -6.95 -5.71
CA ARG A 31 -11.19 -7.44 -7.11
C ARG A 31 -10.71 -8.88 -7.23
N ALA A 32 -9.70 -9.26 -6.45
CA ALA A 32 -9.18 -10.63 -6.46
C ALA A 32 -10.21 -11.64 -5.96
N ILE A 33 -10.97 -11.31 -4.89
CA ILE A 33 -11.93 -12.25 -4.30
C ILE A 33 -13.33 -12.22 -4.93
N ALA A 34 -13.68 -11.18 -5.69
CA ALA A 34 -15.00 -11.03 -6.31
C ALA A 34 -15.52 -12.28 -7.05
N PRO A 35 -14.71 -13.07 -7.79
CA PRO A 35 -15.20 -14.29 -8.44
C PRO A 35 -15.61 -15.42 -7.48
N PHE A 36 -15.16 -15.37 -6.22
CA PHE A 36 -15.33 -16.43 -5.23
C PHE A 36 -16.16 -15.98 -4.02
N GLU A 37 -16.51 -14.70 -3.93
CA GLU A 37 -17.14 -14.10 -2.75
C GLU A 37 -18.48 -14.77 -2.42
N ASP A 38 -19.40 -14.87 -3.38
CA ASP A 38 -20.73 -15.47 -3.17
C ASP A 38 -20.65 -16.95 -2.77
N GLU A 39 -19.75 -17.71 -3.40
CA GLU A 39 -19.51 -19.11 -3.08
C GLU A 39 -18.99 -19.25 -1.64
N CYS A 40 -17.98 -18.47 -1.26
CA CYS A 40 -17.44 -18.50 0.10
C CYS A 40 -18.40 -17.96 1.16
N ILE A 41 -19.29 -17.01 0.81
CA ILE A 41 -20.38 -16.59 1.69
C ILE A 41 -21.32 -17.76 1.97
N HIS A 42 -21.72 -18.47 0.90
CA HIS A 42 -22.62 -19.60 1.01
C HIS A 42 -22.03 -20.76 1.82
N GLU A 43 -20.76 -21.13 1.55
CA GLU A 43 -20.09 -22.24 2.23
C GLU A 43 -19.89 -21.99 3.73
N THR A 44 -19.63 -20.74 4.12
CA THR A 44 -19.20 -20.40 5.49
C THR A 44 -20.29 -19.79 6.34
N GLY A 45 -21.36 -19.28 5.72
CA GLY A 45 -22.44 -18.57 6.41
C GLY A 45 -22.00 -17.25 7.04
N VAL A 46 -20.89 -16.66 6.58
CA VAL A 46 -20.42 -15.37 7.09
C VAL A 46 -21.45 -14.27 6.82
N LYS A 47 -21.61 -13.37 7.80
CA LYS A 47 -22.51 -12.22 7.66
C LYS A 47 -21.90 -11.20 6.71
N ALA A 48 -22.70 -10.71 5.75
CA ALA A 48 -22.28 -9.67 4.81
C ALA A 48 -21.71 -8.40 5.51
N GLU A 49 -22.25 -8.05 6.68
CA GLU A 49 -21.75 -6.93 7.50
C GLU A 49 -20.28 -7.08 7.89
N LEU A 50 -19.79 -8.30 8.13
CA LEU A 50 -18.38 -8.52 8.49
C LEU A 50 -17.45 -8.34 7.28
N ILE A 51 -17.93 -8.71 6.09
CA ILE A 51 -17.23 -8.50 4.83
C ILE A 51 -17.17 -7.00 4.52
N ASP A 52 -18.28 -6.29 4.67
CA ASP A 52 -18.31 -4.84 4.46
C ASP A 52 -17.45 -4.09 5.49
N ASP A 53 -17.45 -4.49 6.76
CA ASP A 53 -16.56 -3.94 7.79
C ASP A 53 -15.08 -4.09 7.40
N PHE A 54 -14.73 -5.24 6.82
CA PHE A 54 -13.37 -5.48 6.33
C PHE A 54 -13.06 -4.62 5.11
N TYR A 55 -13.98 -4.55 4.14
CA TYR A 55 -13.80 -3.69 2.98
C TYR A 55 -13.78 -2.21 3.32
N THR A 56 -14.56 -1.72 4.27
CA THR A 56 -14.71 -0.28 4.51
C THR A 56 -13.73 0.21 5.56
N TYR A 57 -13.42 -0.60 6.57
CA TYR A 57 -12.57 -0.20 7.70
C TYR A 57 -11.31 -1.04 7.85
N GLY A 58 -11.14 -2.09 7.04
CA GLY A 58 -10.06 -3.06 7.24
C GLY A 58 -10.20 -3.81 8.57
N LYS A 59 -11.40 -3.85 9.16
CA LYS A 59 -11.65 -4.44 10.47
C LYS A 59 -11.82 -5.95 10.30
N MET A 60 -10.97 -6.72 10.98
CA MET A 60 -11.08 -8.19 10.99
C MET A 60 -11.91 -8.62 12.19
N SER A 61 -12.93 -9.43 11.94
CA SER A 61 -13.73 -10.04 12.99
C SER A 61 -13.01 -11.24 13.61
N ASP A 62 -13.33 -11.58 14.85
CA ASP A 62 -12.94 -12.86 15.45
C ASP A 62 -14.03 -13.92 15.34
N ASP A 63 -15.12 -13.62 14.63
CA ASP A 63 -16.20 -14.56 14.31
C ASP A 63 -15.69 -15.81 13.58
N PRO A 64 -16.12 -17.04 13.95
CA PRO A 64 -15.66 -18.27 13.32
C PRO A 64 -15.98 -18.35 11.81
N CYS A 65 -17.16 -17.92 11.39
CA CYS A 65 -17.56 -17.91 9.98
C CYS A 65 -16.69 -16.93 9.18
N TRP A 66 -16.33 -15.78 9.76
CA TRP A 66 -15.37 -14.86 9.14
C TRP A 66 -13.98 -15.49 8.93
N ARG A 67 -13.46 -16.24 9.92
CA ARG A 67 -12.16 -16.92 9.78
C ARG A 67 -12.20 -17.96 8.66
N CYS A 68 -13.28 -18.71 8.57
CA CYS A 68 -13.44 -19.70 7.52
C CYS A 68 -13.71 -19.07 6.15
N PHE A 69 -14.38 -17.92 6.09
CA PHE A 69 -14.50 -17.14 4.86
C PHE A 69 -13.11 -16.76 4.31
N LEU A 70 -12.22 -16.25 5.16
CA LEU A 70 -10.84 -15.95 4.77
C LEU A 70 -10.09 -17.19 4.26
N GLN A 71 -10.29 -18.34 4.89
CA GLN A 71 -9.68 -19.59 4.43
C GLN A 71 -10.27 -20.06 3.09
N CYS A 72 -11.58 -19.96 2.90
CA CYS A 72 -12.23 -20.31 1.64
C CYS A 72 -11.66 -19.48 0.48
N VAL A 73 -11.63 -18.15 0.60
CA VAL A 73 -11.12 -17.29 -0.47
C VAL A 73 -9.64 -17.55 -0.75
N ASN A 74 -8.84 -17.82 0.28
CA ASN A 74 -7.42 -18.09 0.12
C ASN A 74 -7.15 -19.44 -0.59
N VAL A 75 -7.98 -20.46 -0.34
CA VAL A 75 -7.90 -21.74 -1.05
C VAL A 75 -8.29 -21.57 -2.51
N LYS A 76 -9.37 -20.83 -2.81
CA LYS A 76 -9.84 -20.58 -4.18
C LYS A 76 -8.83 -19.77 -5.00
N LEU A 77 -8.15 -18.82 -4.36
CA LEU A 77 -7.02 -18.07 -4.92
C LEU A 77 -5.71 -18.87 -4.98
N GLN A 78 -5.69 -20.10 -4.45
CA GLN A 78 -4.51 -20.96 -4.36
C GLN A 78 -3.36 -20.38 -3.51
N VAL A 79 -3.63 -19.31 -2.75
CA VAL A 79 -2.65 -18.67 -1.85
C VAL A 79 -2.49 -19.42 -0.53
N SER A 80 -3.44 -20.30 -0.21
CA SER A 80 -3.26 -21.33 0.83
C SER A 80 -3.80 -22.70 0.40
N THR A 81 -3.32 -23.75 1.05
CA THR A 81 -3.88 -25.10 0.96
C THR A 81 -5.11 -25.24 1.85
N SER A 82 -5.86 -26.35 1.71
CA SER A 82 -7.00 -26.67 2.60
C SER A 82 -6.60 -26.82 4.07
N THR A 83 -5.33 -27.12 4.37
CA THR A 83 -4.77 -27.20 5.72
C THR A 83 -4.29 -25.84 6.25
N GLY A 84 -4.47 -24.76 5.48
CA GLY A 84 -4.06 -23.41 5.84
C GLY A 84 -2.55 -23.16 5.71
N GLU A 85 -1.83 -23.99 4.94
CA GLU A 85 -0.42 -23.70 4.59
C GLU A 85 -0.37 -22.66 3.47
N VAL A 86 0.41 -21.60 3.66
CA VAL A 86 0.48 -20.50 2.70
C VAL A 86 1.42 -20.87 1.54
N ASN A 87 0.92 -20.69 0.32
CA ASN A 87 1.71 -20.78 -0.91
C ASN A 87 2.37 -19.42 -1.17
N VAL A 88 3.58 -19.25 -0.64
CA VAL A 88 4.35 -17.99 -0.68
C VAL A 88 4.50 -17.46 -2.12
N LYS A 89 4.75 -18.35 -3.09
CA LYS A 89 4.88 -17.97 -4.50
C LYS A 89 3.56 -17.41 -5.04
N GLN A 90 2.46 -18.12 -4.81
CA GLN A 90 1.14 -17.69 -5.28
C GLN A 90 0.71 -16.36 -4.66
N VAL A 91 1.09 -16.08 -3.40
CA VAL A 91 0.82 -14.78 -2.76
C VAL A 91 1.44 -13.64 -3.58
N SER A 92 2.70 -13.75 -3.99
CA SER A 92 3.36 -12.71 -4.80
C SER A 92 2.82 -12.59 -6.22
N GLU A 93 2.36 -13.69 -6.81
CA GLU A 93 1.74 -13.68 -8.14
C GLU A 93 0.32 -13.08 -8.11
N THR A 94 -0.37 -13.24 -6.98
CA THR A 94 -1.75 -12.73 -6.79
C THR A 94 -1.76 -11.27 -6.34
N PHE A 95 -0.76 -10.87 -5.53
CA PHE A 95 -0.68 -9.53 -4.94
C PHE A 95 0.70 -8.91 -5.23
N ASP A 96 0.77 -8.11 -6.30
CA ASP A 96 1.98 -7.47 -6.83
C ASP A 96 2.65 -6.48 -5.85
N TYR A 97 1.92 -5.98 -4.86
CA TYR A 97 2.41 -5.08 -3.82
C TYR A 97 2.94 -5.80 -2.56
N VAL A 98 2.97 -7.14 -2.53
CA VAL A 98 3.38 -7.91 -1.36
C VAL A 98 4.84 -8.33 -1.45
N ASP A 99 5.65 -7.87 -0.48
CA ASP A 99 7.03 -8.33 -0.31
C ASP A 99 7.06 -9.76 0.23
N LEU A 100 7.74 -10.66 -0.50
CA LEU A 100 7.91 -12.07 -0.14
C LEU A 100 8.52 -12.26 1.26
N SER A 101 9.43 -11.39 1.67
CA SER A 101 10.10 -11.48 2.97
C SER A 101 9.12 -11.28 4.14
N ILE A 102 8.03 -10.54 3.95
CA ILE A 102 6.96 -10.44 4.94
C ILE A 102 6.18 -11.74 5.01
N VAL A 103 5.82 -12.31 3.86
CA VAL A 103 5.04 -13.56 3.78
C VAL A 103 5.80 -14.69 4.48
N GLU A 104 7.10 -14.82 4.22
CA GLU A 104 7.97 -15.82 4.85
C GLU A 104 8.06 -15.67 6.37
N LYS A 105 8.14 -14.43 6.88
CA LYS A 105 8.11 -14.15 8.33
C LYS A 105 6.76 -14.57 8.95
N CYS A 106 5.67 -14.38 8.22
CA CYS A 106 4.31 -14.64 8.71
C CYS A 106 3.90 -16.12 8.61
N ASN A 107 4.56 -16.93 7.77
CA ASN A 107 4.17 -18.33 7.53
C ASN A 107 4.58 -19.31 8.66
N LYS A 108 5.12 -18.82 9.78
CA LYS A 108 5.59 -19.64 10.92
C LYS A 108 4.51 -19.91 11.98
N ILE A 109 3.24 -19.97 11.57
CA ILE A 109 2.11 -20.12 12.50
C ILE A 109 1.82 -21.60 12.75
N SER A 110 2.01 -22.02 14.00
CA SER A 110 1.62 -23.35 14.48
C SER A 110 0.19 -23.31 15.02
N GLU A 111 -0.77 -23.56 14.13
CA GLU A 111 -2.19 -23.69 14.45
C GLU A 111 -2.76 -24.85 13.63
N LEU A 112 -3.59 -25.68 14.24
CA LEU A 112 -4.15 -26.89 13.60
C LEU A 112 -5.44 -26.61 12.85
N ASP A 113 -6.26 -25.68 13.35
CA ASP A 113 -7.48 -25.28 12.67
C ASP A 113 -7.15 -24.39 11.46
N PRO A 114 -7.48 -24.80 10.23
CA PRO A 114 -7.06 -24.07 9.02
C PRO A 114 -7.69 -22.67 8.95
N CYS A 115 -8.93 -22.51 9.42
CA CYS A 115 -9.60 -21.21 9.46
C CYS A 115 -8.87 -20.23 10.40
N LYS A 116 -8.55 -20.68 11.62
CA LYS A 116 -7.83 -19.90 12.62
C LYS A 116 -6.38 -19.66 12.20
N LYS A 117 -5.71 -20.63 11.59
CA LYS A 117 -4.35 -20.47 11.04
C LYS A 117 -4.31 -19.36 10.01
N THR A 118 -5.22 -19.38 9.04
CA THR A 118 -5.33 -18.33 8.02
C THR A 118 -5.68 -16.97 8.61
N HIS A 119 -6.61 -16.92 9.56
CA HIS A 119 -6.93 -15.67 10.25
C HIS A 119 -5.73 -15.09 11.01
N LEU A 120 -4.97 -15.93 11.70
CA LEU A 120 -3.73 -15.53 12.37
C LEU A 120 -2.69 -15.05 11.35
N PHE A 121 -2.56 -15.72 10.21
CA PHE A 121 -1.66 -15.30 9.13
C PHE A 121 -2.01 -13.89 8.65
N VAL A 122 -3.27 -13.62 8.32
CA VAL A 122 -3.71 -12.29 7.88
C VAL A 122 -3.50 -11.24 8.97
N LYS A 123 -3.74 -11.59 10.25
CA LYS A 123 -3.46 -10.71 11.41
C LYS A 123 -1.98 -10.35 11.53
N VAL A 124 -1.09 -11.34 11.46
CA VAL A 124 0.36 -11.13 11.55
C VAL A 124 0.87 -10.36 10.32
N PHE A 125 0.42 -10.74 9.13
CA PHE A 125 0.74 -10.06 7.87
C PHE A 125 0.38 -8.58 7.92
N LYS A 126 -0.86 -8.24 8.31
CA LYS A 126 -1.31 -6.86 8.46
C LYS A 126 -0.45 -6.07 9.46
N LYS A 127 -0.05 -6.70 10.57
CA LYS A 127 0.83 -6.08 11.57
C LYS A 127 2.22 -5.83 10.98
N GLN A 128 2.80 -6.80 10.27
CA GLN A 128 4.13 -6.69 9.70
C GLN A 128 4.18 -5.67 8.55
N ALA A 129 3.20 -5.66 7.66
CA ALA A 129 3.07 -4.67 6.58
C ALA A 129 3.03 -3.23 7.14
N ARG A 130 2.35 -3.03 8.28
CA ARG A 130 2.34 -1.75 8.99
C ARG A 130 3.71 -1.37 9.58
N LEU A 131 4.44 -2.33 10.14
CA LEU A 131 5.75 -2.10 10.75
C LEU A 131 6.83 -1.77 9.73
N GLU A 132 6.83 -2.46 8.59
CA GLU A 132 7.81 -2.24 7.54
C GLU A 132 7.53 -0.97 6.72
N ARG A 133 6.47 -0.21 7.06
CA ARG A 133 5.96 0.91 6.27
C ARG A 133 5.91 0.54 4.78
N ILE A 134 5.33 -0.63 4.48
CA ILE A 134 4.85 -0.86 3.12
C ILE A 134 3.70 0.13 2.91
N GLY A 135 4.05 1.36 2.52
CA GLY A 135 3.30 2.04 1.49
C GLY A 135 3.39 1.19 0.22
N PRO A 136 2.46 1.32 -0.73
CA PRO A 136 2.18 0.37 -1.81
C PRO A 136 3.24 0.41 -2.93
N TYR A 137 4.48 0.76 -2.60
CA TYR A 137 5.59 0.72 -3.51
C TYR A 137 6.69 -0.12 -2.90
N PRO A 138 6.93 -1.35 -3.40
CA PRO A 138 8.30 -1.82 -3.43
C PRO A 138 9.14 -0.71 -4.08
N SER A 139 10.28 -0.39 -3.49
CA SER A 139 11.24 0.55 -4.07
C SER A 139 11.38 0.27 -5.56
N LEU A 140 11.02 1.25 -6.39
CA LEU A 140 11.28 1.31 -7.83
C LEU A 140 12.78 1.11 -8.09
N SER A 141 13.26 -0.13 -8.09
CA SER A 141 14.65 -0.42 -8.38
C SER A 141 14.88 -1.48 -9.45
N ASN A 142 13.91 -2.32 -9.87
CA ASN A 142 14.24 -3.34 -10.88
C ASN A 142 13.14 -3.87 -11.82
N THR A 143 11.91 -3.37 -11.81
CA THR A 143 10.91 -3.77 -12.83
C THR A 143 10.44 -2.54 -13.60
N GLY A 144 10.63 -2.58 -14.93
CA GLY A 144 10.31 -1.50 -15.87
C GLY A 144 8.81 -1.27 -16.07
N PHE A 145 8.06 -1.12 -14.98
CA PHE A 145 6.63 -0.83 -15.02
C PHE A 145 6.41 0.68 -15.09
N LYS A 146 5.86 1.12 -16.22
CA LYS A 146 5.53 2.52 -16.50
C LYS A 146 4.13 2.78 -15.94
N LEU A 147 4.06 3.32 -14.73
CA LEU A 147 2.80 3.82 -14.17
C LEU A 147 2.41 5.11 -14.90
N ASP A 148 1.45 5.02 -15.82
CA ASP A 148 0.69 6.15 -16.33
C ASP A 148 -0.38 6.56 -15.30
N VAL A 149 0.04 6.86 -14.07
CA VAL A 149 -0.78 7.60 -13.11
C VAL A 149 -0.62 9.08 -13.45
N GLU A 150 -1.74 9.74 -13.73
CA GLU A 150 -1.86 11.10 -14.27
C GLU A 150 -0.90 12.14 -13.66
N ARG A 151 0.25 12.31 -14.32
CA ARG A 151 1.19 13.43 -14.13
C ARG A 151 0.55 14.81 -14.45
N LYS A 152 -0.60 14.84 -15.13
CA LYS A 152 -1.24 16.08 -15.59
C LYS A 152 -1.78 16.97 -14.46
N ASN A 153 -2.16 16.40 -13.31
CA ASN A 153 -2.69 17.19 -12.19
C ASN A 153 -1.60 17.77 -11.28
N LEU A 154 -0.41 17.15 -11.23
CA LEU A 154 0.71 17.63 -10.41
C LEU A 154 1.34 18.92 -11.00
N ASP A 155 1.45 18.98 -12.33
CA ASP A 155 2.00 20.15 -13.03
C ASP A 155 1.07 21.38 -12.90
N LEU A 156 -0.25 21.18 -12.89
CA LEU A 156 -1.25 22.24 -12.72
C LEU A 156 -1.25 22.82 -11.29
N ILE A 157 -1.04 21.99 -10.26
CA ILE A 157 -0.94 22.45 -8.88
C ILE A 157 0.35 23.27 -8.70
N TYR A 158 1.48 22.80 -9.23
CA TYR A 158 2.74 23.58 -9.23
C TYR A 158 2.63 24.91 -9.98
N LEU A 159 1.98 24.92 -11.16
CA LEU A 159 1.73 26.15 -11.93
C LEU A 159 0.82 27.13 -11.17
N SER A 160 -0.20 26.66 -10.47
CA SER A 160 -1.14 27.54 -9.72
C SER A 160 -0.50 28.22 -8.50
N VAL A 161 0.48 27.57 -7.87
CA VAL A 161 1.28 28.14 -6.77
C VAL A 161 2.27 29.19 -7.29
N PHE A 162 2.83 28.99 -8.49
CA PHE A 162 3.72 29.96 -9.13
C PHE A 162 2.97 31.19 -9.68
N ILE A 163 1.74 31.04 -10.17
CA ILE A 163 0.95 32.15 -10.73
C ILE A 163 0.40 33.08 -9.63
N ASN A 164 0.10 32.57 -8.44
CA ASN A 164 -0.43 33.40 -7.33
C ASN A 164 0.64 34.10 -6.48
N LEU A 165 1.91 33.76 -6.64
CA LEU A 165 3.03 34.50 -6.04
C LEU A 165 3.46 35.63 -6.99
N GLY A 166 2.60 36.63 -7.17
CA GLY A 166 2.81 37.77 -8.05
C GLY A 166 4.18 38.42 -7.92
N SER A 167 5.11 38.02 -8.78
CA SER A 167 6.43 38.62 -8.93
C SER A 167 6.80 38.59 -10.42
N PRO A 168 7.08 39.73 -11.06
CA PRO A 168 7.46 39.77 -12.46
C PRO A 168 8.94 39.35 -12.56
N LEU A 169 9.21 38.09 -12.92
CA LEU A 169 10.57 37.66 -13.20
C LEU A 169 10.94 37.99 -14.65
N ARG A 170 11.69 39.09 -14.77
CA ARG A 170 12.50 39.48 -15.91
C ARG A 170 13.38 38.30 -16.35
N THR A 171 13.34 37.99 -17.64
CA THR A 171 14.11 36.94 -18.32
C THR A 171 15.62 37.20 -18.22
N SER A 172 16.29 36.61 -17.22
CA SER A 172 17.77 36.48 -17.19
C SER A 172 18.31 35.50 -16.12
N LYS A 173 17.47 34.82 -15.33
CA LYS A 173 17.92 33.91 -14.26
C LYS A 173 17.33 32.50 -14.34
N ALA A 174 17.17 31.97 -15.55
CA ALA A 174 16.79 30.57 -15.74
C ALA A 174 17.94 29.59 -15.39
N GLU A 175 19.20 30.03 -15.44
CA GLU A 175 20.37 29.18 -15.18
C GLU A 175 20.64 28.94 -13.68
N HIS A 176 20.16 29.82 -12.79
CA HIS A 176 20.31 29.64 -11.34
C HIS A 176 19.26 28.70 -10.72
N LEU A 177 18.11 28.50 -11.37
CA LEU A 177 17.03 27.64 -10.85
C LEU A 177 17.27 26.14 -11.12
N LEU A 178 17.96 25.80 -12.23
CA LEU A 178 18.43 24.44 -12.49
C LEU A 178 19.43 23.99 -11.42
N SER A 179 20.30 24.89 -10.95
CA SER A 179 21.25 24.62 -9.87
C SER A 179 20.57 24.27 -8.54
N CYS A 180 19.43 24.87 -8.20
CA CYS A 180 18.70 24.53 -6.97
C CYS A 180 18.01 23.16 -7.03
N ILE A 181 17.49 22.77 -8.20
CA ILE A 181 16.88 21.46 -8.42
C ILE A 181 17.97 20.37 -8.36
N ASP A 182 19.13 20.63 -8.93
CA ASP A 182 20.28 19.71 -8.87
C ASP A 182 20.88 19.64 -7.45
N TYR A 183 20.91 20.74 -6.70
CA TYR A 183 21.33 20.75 -5.29
C TYR A 183 20.39 19.94 -4.39
N MET A 184 19.07 20.06 -4.58
CA MET A 184 18.07 19.27 -3.84
C MET A 184 18.16 17.78 -4.20
N ARG A 185 18.40 17.43 -5.47
CA ARG A 185 18.68 16.04 -5.89
C ARG A 185 19.98 15.50 -5.26
N MET A 186 21.02 16.33 -5.17
CA MET A 186 22.32 15.93 -4.60
C MET A 186 22.25 15.70 -3.08
N LEU A 187 21.49 16.53 -2.34
CA LEU A 187 21.26 16.34 -0.90
C LEU A 187 20.44 15.07 -0.60
N THR A 188 19.45 14.77 -1.44
CA THR A 188 18.64 13.54 -1.33
C THR A 188 19.50 12.30 -1.61
N PHE A 189 20.47 12.40 -2.53
CA PHE A 189 21.42 11.32 -2.83
C PHE A 189 22.44 11.09 -1.70
N ARG A 190 22.97 12.17 -1.09
CA ARG A 190 23.90 12.07 0.05
C ARG A 190 23.25 11.50 1.32
N ALA A 191 22.01 11.87 1.62
CA ALA A 191 21.26 11.29 2.74
C ALA A 191 21.04 9.78 2.58
N LYS A 192 20.95 9.30 1.33
CA LYS A 192 20.80 7.88 0.99
C LYS A 192 22.11 7.09 1.10
N MET A 193 23.28 7.72 0.92
CA MET A 193 24.58 7.05 1.08
C MET A 193 25.07 6.96 2.54
N ILE A 194 24.66 7.90 3.40
CA ILE A 194 25.05 7.86 4.82
C ILE A 194 24.33 6.72 5.59
N ASN A 195 23.13 6.33 5.15
CA ASN A 195 22.37 5.22 5.77
C ASN A 195 22.73 3.82 5.25
N THR A 196 23.68 3.68 4.33
CA THR A 196 24.12 2.37 3.79
C THR A 196 25.49 1.95 4.32
N LEU A 197 26.10 2.73 5.22
CA LEU A 197 27.42 2.48 5.81
C LEU A 197 27.40 2.33 7.34
N VAL A 198 26.23 2.02 7.93
CA VAL A 198 26.06 1.62 9.33
C VAL A 198 25.31 0.31 9.40
#